data_AF-A0A9D0G8Z1-F1
#
_entry.id   AF-A0A9D0G8Z1-F1
#
_cell.length_a   1.000
_cell.length_b   1.000
_cell.length_c   1.000
_cell.angle_alpha   90.00
_cell.angle_beta   90.00
_cell.angle_gamma   90.00
#
_symmetry.space_group_name_H-M   'P 1'
#
loop_
_entity.id
_entity.type
_entity.pdbx_description
1 polymer ?
#
loop_
_entity_poly.entity_id
_entity_poly.type
_entity_poly.pdbx_seq_one_letter_code
_entity_poly.pdbx_strand_id
1 'polypeptide(L)' 'MKLVVAIVRDTDAMDVSDALVENDFRMTRVASTGGFLKRGLVTLLIGVEEE' A
#
# COMPACT_ATOMS: atom_id res chain seq x y z
N MET A 1 6.44 -1.77 17.22
CA MET A 1 6.58 -1.72 15.74
C MET A 1 5.61 -2.68 15.08
N LYS A 2 4.86 -2.23 14.06
CA LYS A 2 3.92 -3.06 13.28
C LYS A 2 4.19 -2.93 11.78
N LEU A 3 3.83 -3.97 11.04
CA LEU A 3 3.83 -3.97 9.58
C LEU A 3 2.38 -4.00 9.09
N VAL A 4 1.96 -2.94 8.42
CA VAL A 4 0.67 -2.89 7.73
C VAL A 4 0.87 -3.36 6.29
N VAL A 5 0.07 -4.33 5.87
CA VAL A 5 0.01 -4.80 4.48
C VAL A 5 -1.33 -4.36 3.90
N ALA A 6 -1.32 -3.36 3.04
CA ALA A 6 -2.52 -2.82 2.40
C ALA A 6 -2.59 -3.27 0.94
N ILE A 7 -3.71 -3.87 0.55
CA ILE A 7 -4.00 -4.22 -0.85
C ILE A 7 -4.99 -3.18 -1.38
N VAL A 8 -4.54 -2.38 -2.33
CA VAL A 8 -5.32 -1.28 -2.92
C VAL A 8 -5.49 -1.47 -4.42
N ARG A 9 -6.48 -0.80 -5.01
CA ARG A 9 -6.64 -0.74 -6.46
C ARG A 9 -5.53 0.08 -7.07
N ASP A 10 -5.09 -0.30 -8.26
CA ASP A 10 -4.03 0.43 -8.97
C ASP A 10 -4.41 1.89 -9.27
N THR A 11 -5.70 2.15 -9.54
CA THR A 11 -6.23 3.52 -9.75
C THR A 11 -6.08 4.43 -8.54
N ASP A 12 -6.07 3.85 -7.33
CA ASP A 12 -6.06 4.59 -6.07
C ASP A 12 -4.65 4.57 -5.45
N ALA A 13 -3.74 3.79 -6.03
CA ALA A 13 -2.43 3.55 -5.45
C ALA A 13 -1.57 4.82 -5.38
N MET A 14 -1.70 5.72 -6.36
CA MET A 14 -0.93 6.97 -6.38
C MET A 14 -1.43 7.93 -5.29
N ASP A 15 -2.74 8.20 -5.24
CA ASP A 15 -3.33 9.07 -4.22
C ASP A 15 -3.05 8.58 -2.78
N VAL A 16 -3.14 7.27 -2.54
CA VAL A 16 -2.79 6.66 -1.24
C VAL A 16 -1.30 6.82 -0.95
N SER A 17 -0.45 6.65 -1.96
CA SER A 17 1.01 6.79 -1.82
C SER A 17 1.39 8.22 -1.42
N ASP A 18 0.81 9.20 -2.09
CA ASP A 18 1.08 10.62 -1.86
C ASP A 18 0.59 11.02 -0.47
N ALA A 19 -0.62 10.61 -0.07
CA ALA A 19 -1.14 10.86 1.28
C ALA A 19 -0.29 10.24 2.39
N LEU A 20 0.27 9.03 2.18
CA LEU A 20 1.18 8.41 3.14
C LEU A 20 2.48 9.21 3.29
N VAL A 21 3.06 9.67 2.18
CA VAL A 21 4.27 10.49 2.18
C VAL A 21 4.02 11.86 2.83
N GLU A 22 2.88 12.50 2.55
CA GLU A 22 2.48 13.77 3.17
C GLU A 22 2.31 13.67 4.70
N ASN A 23 2.03 12.48 5.22
CA ASN A 23 1.89 12.20 6.66
C ASN A 23 3.15 11.53 7.25
N ASP A 24 4.31 11.68 6.60
CA ASP A 24 5.61 11.16 7.06
C ASP A 24 5.68 9.61 7.20
N PHE A 25 4.74 8.87 6.61
CA PHE A 25 4.80 7.41 6.57
C PHE A 25 5.70 6.92 5.44
N ARG A 26 6.54 5.94 5.77
CA ARG A 26 7.36 5.23 4.79
C ARG A 26 6.67 3.95 4.34
N MET A 27 6.73 3.70 3.05
CA MET A 27 6.14 2.51 2.46
C MET A 27 6.97 1.96 1.29
N THR A 28 6.79 0.67 1.02
CA THR A 28 7.30 -0.01 -0.17
C THR A 28 6.12 -0.46 -1.03
N ARG A 29 6.11 -0.06 -2.31
CA ARG A 29 5.10 -0.45 -3.30
C ARG A 29 5.51 -1.72 -4.03
N VAL A 30 4.61 -2.68 -4.13
CA VAL A 30 4.79 -3.93 -4.89
C VAL A 30 3.63 -4.10 -5.87
N ALA A 31 3.93 -4.28 -7.16
CA ALA A 31 2.93 -4.65 -8.15
C ALA A 31 2.42 -6.07 -7.84
N SER A 32 1.10 -6.24 -7.73
CA SER A 32 0.50 -7.52 -7.37
C SER A 32 -0.73 -7.83 -8.22
N THR A 33 -1.28 -9.03 -8.07
CA THR A 33 -2.46 -9.47 -8.83
C THR A 33 -3.43 -10.17 -7.90
N GLY A 34 -4.70 -9.79 -7.96
CA GLY A 34 -5.75 -10.39 -7.14
C GLY A 34 -6.01 -11.85 -7.55
N GLY A 35 -5.95 -12.78 -6.61
CA GLY A 35 -6.09 -14.22 -6.89
C GLY A 35 -7.46 -14.63 -7.43
N PHE A 36 -8.52 -13.91 -7.06
CA PHE A 36 -9.90 -14.24 -7.49
C PHE A 36 -10.23 -13.65 -8.87
N LEU A 37 -10.19 -12.32 -8.99
CA LEU A 37 -10.55 -11.63 -10.24
C LEU A 37 -9.43 -11.57 -11.28
N LYS A 38 -8.21 -12.00 -10.94
CA LYS A 38 -7.01 -11.94 -11.80
C LYS A 38 -6.75 -10.54 -12.38
N ARG A 39 -7.02 -9.50 -11.58
CA ARG A 39 -6.79 -8.09 -11.95
C ARG A 39 -5.55 -7.54 -11.27
N GLY A 40 -4.88 -6.61 -11.94
CA GLY A 40 -3.76 -5.86 -11.38
C GLY A 40 -4.21 -5.07 -10.13
N LEU A 41 -3.43 -5.22 -9.07
CA LEU A 41 -3.59 -4.51 -7.80
C LEU A 41 -2.22 -3.99 -7.38
N VAL A 42 -2.20 -3.20 -6.32
CA VAL A 42 -0.98 -2.74 -5.69
C VAL A 42 -0.99 -3.18 -4.23
N THR A 43 0.13 -3.75 -3.78
CA THR A 43 0.36 -4.04 -2.36
C THR A 43 1.32 -3.01 -1.80
N LEU A 44 0.93 -2.35 -0.70
CA LEU A 44 1.75 -1.42 0.05
C LEU A 44 2.20 -2.09 1.35
N LEU A 45 3.51 -2.08 1.60
CA LEU A 45 4.13 -2.53 2.83
C LEU A 45 4.54 -1.31 3.64
N ILE A 46 3.87 -1.07 4.76
CA ILE A 46 4.01 0.18 5.53
C ILE A 46 4.50 -0.18 6.93
N GLY A 47 5.69 0.29 7.27
CA GLY A 47 6.22 0.17 8.63
C GLY A 47 5.68 1.29 9.49
N VAL A 48 5.05 0.95 10.61
CA VAL A 48 4.49 1.93 11.56
C VAL A 48 4.97 1.63 12.97
N GLU A 49 5.11 2.67 13.78
CA GLU A 49 5.27 2.51 15.22
C GLU A 49 4.01 1.88 15.82
N GLU A 50 4.14 1.30 17.01
CA GLU A 50 3.04 0.53 17.61
C GLU A 50 2.05 1.36 18.42
N GLU A 51 2.44 2.57 18.81
CA GLU A 51 1.61 3.58 19.48
C GLU A 51 0.51 4.13 18.57
#